data_AF-A0ABD3T8C7-F1
#
_entry.id   AF-A0ABD3T8C7-F1
#
_cell.length_a   1.000
_cell.length_b   1.000
_cell.length_c   1.000
_cell.angle_alpha   90.00
_cell.angle_beta   90.00
_cell.angle_gamma   90.00
#
_symmetry.space_group_name_H-M   'P 1'
#
loop_
_entity.id
_entity.type
_entity.pdbx_description
1 polymer ?
#
loop_
_entity_poly.entity_id
_entity_poly.type
_entity_poly.pdbx_seq_one_letter_code
_entity_poly.pdbx_strand_id
1 'polypeptide(L)'
;MRSTSGQSISLPNNIAFGCGYDNVGVYNYDASGVIGLGGTSTSLINQMSSLTGGKFSHCIAPKTQSSKMHFGAKAIVSGVGVVSAKMKISKNGFYKLKLKGLSVGNKRFSVSSKFLCSSTDIVIDSGAVVTYLPQKLYASLEASMEKEIGRLPIADPRGDLRLCYKISDKISPPIVTIHFSHADLKLEMRNTFIQVRDNIICLAFSPEYEPIFGSRAQENFLVGYDLRKKTIYFKPTDCTKQ
;
A
#
# COMPACT_ATOMS: atom_id res chain seq x y z
N MET A 1 0.70 4.15 -20.26
CA MET A 1 0.32 5.35 -19.47
C MET A 1 0.06 6.50 -20.43
N ARG A 2 -1.03 7.26 -20.27
CA ARG A 2 -1.28 8.47 -21.06
C ARG A 2 -0.99 9.71 -20.21
N SER A 3 -0.35 10.71 -20.80
CA SER A 3 -0.16 11.99 -20.13
C SER A 3 -1.51 12.67 -19.92
N THR A 4 -1.74 13.23 -18.73
CA THR A 4 -3.00 13.97 -18.44
C THR A 4 -3.11 15.29 -19.20
N SER A 5 -2.00 15.82 -19.72
CA SER A 5 -2.00 17.00 -20.60
C SER A 5 -2.11 16.65 -22.09
N GLY A 6 -2.12 15.35 -22.44
CA GLY A 6 -2.01 14.90 -23.84
C GLY A 6 -0.63 15.12 -24.47
N GLN A 7 0.26 15.87 -23.82
CA GLN A 7 1.62 16.12 -24.30
C GLN A 7 2.56 15.00 -23.86
N SER A 8 3.36 14.52 -24.80
CA SER A 8 4.45 13.59 -24.57
C SER A 8 5.59 14.28 -23.83
N ILE A 9 6.15 13.61 -22.82
CA ILE A 9 7.41 14.02 -22.19
C ILE A 9 8.47 13.03 -22.63
N SER A 10 9.57 13.53 -23.20
CA SER A 10 10.72 12.72 -23.52
C SER A 10 11.46 12.36 -22.23
N LEU A 11 11.65 11.07 -22.01
CA LEU A 11 12.55 10.58 -20.98
C LEU A 11 14.00 10.86 -21.40
N PRO A 12 14.95 10.94 -20.45
CA PRO A 12 16.37 11.00 -20.78
C PRO A 12 16.75 9.87 -21.75
N ASN A 13 17.64 10.16 -22.70
CA ASN A 13 17.99 9.23 -23.79
C ASN A 13 18.57 7.87 -23.31
N ASN A 14 19.02 7.79 -22.05
CA ASN A 14 19.71 6.63 -21.49
C ASN A 14 18.95 6.02 -20.30
N ILE A 15 17.61 5.91 -20.38
CA ILE A 15 16.86 5.11 -19.41
C ILE A 15 17.19 3.62 -19.63
N ALA A 16 17.88 3.03 -18.66
CA ALA A 16 18.08 1.60 -18.58
C ALA A 16 16.79 0.89 -18.15
N PHE A 17 16.42 -0.16 -18.88
CA PHE A 17 15.36 -1.10 -18.52
C PHE A 17 15.83 -2.53 -18.79
N GLY A 18 15.20 -3.51 -18.15
CA GLY A 18 15.50 -4.93 -18.35
C GLY A 18 14.48 -5.61 -19.25
N CYS A 19 14.92 -6.64 -19.96
CA CYS A 19 14.03 -7.56 -20.70
C CYS A 19 13.85 -8.84 -19.88
N GLY A 20 12.61 -9.17 -19.54
CA GLY A 20 12.27 -10.42 -18.86
C GLY A 20 11.86 -11.49 -19.86
N TYR A 21 12.52 -12.65 -19.84
CA TYR A 21 12.25 -13.77 -20.75
C TYR A 21 11.45 -14.90 -20.07
N ASP A 22 11.82 -15.21 -18.83
CA ASP A 22 11.11 -16.16 -17.96
C ASP A 22 10.64 -15.41 -16.72
N ASN A 23 9.33 -15.25 -16.59
CA ASN A 23 8.72 -14.37 -15.60
C ASN A 23 7.76 -15.17 -14.72
N VAL A 24 8.04 -15.21 -13.41
CA VAL A 24 7.17 -15.83 -12.41
C VAL A 24 6.51 -14.73 -11.58
N GLY A 25 5.21 -14.86 -11.32
CA GLY A 25 4.44 -13.93 -10.51
C GLY A 25 2.96 -13.86 -10.91
N VAL A 26 2.18 -13.10 -10.14
CA VAL A 26 0.75 -12.85 -10.42
C VAL A 26 0.64 -11.58 -11.24
N TYR A 27 0.80 -11.70 -12.55
CA TYR A 27 0.66 -10.59 -13.50
C TYR A 27 -0.71 -10.64 -14.19
N ASN A 28 -1.28 -9.49 -14.51
CA ASN A 28 -2.39 -9.45 -15.46
C ASN A 28 -1.85 -9.74 -16.87
N TYR A 29 -2.56 -10.54 -17.66
CA TYR A 29 -2.19 -10.91 -19.03
C TYR A 29 -2.02 -9.70 -19.96
N ASP A 30 -2.60 -8.55 -19.61
CA ASP A 30 -2.52 -7.32 -20.39
C ASP A 30 -1.29 -6.43 -20.08
N ALA A 31 -0.42 -6.83 -19.15
CA ALA A 31 0.75 -6.06 -18.78
C ALA A 31 2.00 -6.50 -19.58
N SER A 32 2.71 -5.54 -20.19
CA SER A 32 3.97 -5.80 -20.91
C SER A 32 5.24 -5.66 -20.04
N GLY A 33 5.10 -5.37 -18.74
CA GLY A 33 6.23 -5.22 -17.83
C GLY A 33 5.90 -4.50 -16.52
N VAL A 34 6.95 -4.19 -15.74
CA VAL A 34 6.86 -3.54 -14.41
C VAL A 34 7.67 -2.26 -14.39
N ILE A 35 7.09 -1.19 -13.84
CA ILE A 35 7.81 0.08 -13.61
C ILE A 35 8.37 0.06 -12.18
N GLY A 36 9.68 -0.14 -12.06
CA GLY A 36 10.38 -0.09 -10.79
C GLY A 36 10.52 1.34 -10.27
N LEU A 37 9.82 1.66 -9.18
CA LEU A 37 9.90 2.95 -8.48
C LEU A 37 10.69 2.86 -7.17
N GLY A 38 11.51 1.84 -6.98
CA GLY A 38 12.31 1.66 -5.77
C GLY A 38 13.43 2.69 -5.61
N GLY A 39 14.20 2.55 -4.53
CA GLY A 39 15.32 3.45 -4.22
C GLY A 39 16.68 3.09 -4.85
N THR A 40 16.76 2.09 -5.74
CA THR A 40 18.00 1.69 -6.43
C THR A 40 18.35 2.65 -7.57
N SER A 41 19.62 2.70 -7.98
CA SER A 41 20.06 3.57 -9.09
C SER A 41 19.38 3.27 -10.43
N THR A 42 18.96 2.02 -10.64
CA THR A 42 18.26 1.57 -11.85
C THR A 42 16.75 1.82 -11.81
N SER A 43 16.18 2.35 -10.72
CA SER A 43 14.76 2.67 -10.69
C SER A 43 14.43 3.89 -11.55
N LEU A 44 13.23 3.93 -12.12
CA LEU A 44 12.81 5.00 -13.01
C LEU A 44 12.91 6.37 -12.31
N ILE A 45 12.54 6.45 -11.03
CA ILE A 45 12.60 7.70 -10.26
C ILE A 45 14.02 8.24 -10.08
N ASN A 46 15.01 7.37 -9.90
CA ASN A 46 16.41 7.77 -9.75
C ASN A 46 17.05 8.12 -11.08
N GLN A 47 16.76 7.36 -12.14
CA GLN A 47 17.22 7.66 -13.49
C GLN A 47 16.67 9.00 -14.02
N MET A 48 15.48 9.41 -13.58
CA MET A 48 14.86 10.70 -13.89
C MET A 48 15.06 11.76 -12.79
N SER A 49 16.00 11.57 -11.86
CA SER A 49 16.11 12.42 -10.65
C SER A 49 16.43 13.89 -10.95
N SER A 50 17.07 14.19 -12.08
CA SER A 50 17.34 15.56 -12.56
C SER A 50 16.05 16.30 -12.94
N LEU A 51 15.08 15.60 -13.53
CA LEU A 51 13.79 16.16 -13.95
C LEU A 51 12.77 16.20 -12.80
N THR A 52 12.82 15.19 -11.93
CA THR A 52 11.79 14.98 -10.89
C THR A 52 12.21 15.47 -9.51
N GLY A 53 13.48 15.81 -9.30
CA GLY A 53 14.01 16.09 -7.98
C GLY A 53 13.86 14.92 -6.99
N GLY A 54 13.74 13.68 -7.51
CA GLY A 54 13.52 12.46 -6.73
C GLY A 54 12.15 12.40 -6.04
N LYS A 55 11.11 12.96 -6.67
CA LYS A 55 9.75 12.99 -6.13
C LYS A 55 8.75 12.34 -7.08
N PHE A 56 7.92 11.49 -6.52
CA PHE A 56 6.76 10.95 -7.19
C PHE A 56 5.61 10.74 -6.19
N SER A 57 4.40 10.68 -6.70
CA SER A 57 3.21 10.37 -5.91
C SER A 57 2.22 9.59 -6.72
N HIS A 58 1.38 8.80 -6.07
CA HIS A 58 0.29 8.10 -6.71
C HIS A 58 -0.98 8.18 -5.88
N CYS A 59 -2.12 8.08 -6.55
CA CYS A 59 -3.43 7.97 -5.95
C CYS A 59 -4.11 6.74 -6.54
N ILE A 60 -4.19 5.66 -5.77
CA ILE A 60 -4.80 4.40 -6.22
C ILE A 60 -6.31 4.53 -6.11
N ALA A 61 -6.97 4.59 -7.27
CA ALA A 61 -8.41 4.57 -7.41
C ALA A 61 -8.94 3.12 -7.39
N PRO A 62 -10.24 2.91 -7.13
CA PRO A 62 -10.87 1.60 -7.31
C PRO A 62 -10.64 1.04 -8.70
N LYS A 63 -10.62 -0.30 -8.84
CA LYS A 63 -10.36 -1.00 -10.11
C LYS A 63 -11.22 -0.54 -11.30
N THR A 64 -12.38 0.05 -11.05
CA THR A 64 -13.29 0.56 -12.10
C THR A 64 -12.84 1.89 -12.71
N GLN A 65 -11.78 2.52 -12.18
CA GLN A 65 -11.34 3.85 -12.59
C GLN A 65 -9.81 3.91 -12.77
N SER A 66 -9.38 4.85 -13.62
CA SER A 66 -7.95 5.08 -13.84
C SER A 66 -7.32 5.73 -12.61
N SER A 67 -6.23 5.14 -12.10
CA SER A 67 -5.38 5.76 -11.08
C SER A 67 -4.47 6.81 -11.71
N LYS A 68 -3.98 7.76 -10.89
CA LYS A 68 -3.03 8.79 -11.33
C LYS A 68 -1.69 8.67 -10.62
N MET A 69 -0.63 9.04 -11.35
CA MET A 69 0.72 9.15 -10.84
C MET A 69 1.33 10.47 -11.32
N HIS A 70 2.07 11.12 -10.43
CA HIS A 70 2.72 12.39 -10.69
C HIS A 70 4.21 12.28 -10.36
N PHE A 71 5.01 13.07 -11.07
CA PHE A 71 6.45 13.18 -10.88
C PHE A 71 6.83 14.66 -10.71
N GLY A 72 7.95 14.92 -10.04
CA GLY A 72 8.47 16.28 -9.91
C GLY A 72 7.61 17.17 -9.02
N ALA A 73 7.46 18.44 -9.42
CA ALA A 73 6.70 19.43 -8.64
C ALA A 73 5.24 19.03 -8.41
N LYS A 74 4.59 18.36 -9.38
CA LYS A 74 3.21 17.87 -9.25
C LYS A 74 3.05 16.72 -8.26
N ALA A 75 4.15 16.10 -7.81
CA ALA A 75 4.13 15.02 -6.84
C ALA A 75 4.14 15.50 -5.37
N ILE A 76 4.17 16.81 -5.14
CA ILE A 76 4.22 17.37 -3.79
C ILE A 76 2.85 17.18 -3.12
N VAL A 77 2.85 16.47 -1.99
CA VAL A 77 1.67 16.25 -1.16
C VAL A 77 1.69 17.22 0.02
N SER A 78 0.73 18.13 0.07
CA SER A 78 0.64 19.17 1.11
C SER A 78 -0.82 19.53 1.43
N GLY A 79 -0.99 20.40 2.43
CA GLY A 79 -2.28 20.91 2.89
C GLY A 79 -2.84 20.17 4.11
N VAL A 80 -4.08 20.49 4.44
CA VAL A 80 -4.79 19.93 5.59
C VAL A 80 -4.95 18.41 5.46
N GLY A 81 -4.78 17.70 6.57
CA GLY A 81 -4.94 16.24 6.65
C GLY A 81 -3.74 15.42 6.15
N VAL A 82 -2.66 16.06 5.71
CA VAL A 82 -1.42 15.34 5.37
C VAL A 82 -0.72 14.88 6.64
N VAL A 83 -0.37 13.60 6.67
CA VAL A 83 0.55 13.03 7.67
C VAL A 83 1.83 12.58 6.98
N SER A 84 2.94 12.58 7.70
CA SER A 84 4.25 12.23 7.13
C SER A 84 5.00 11.26 8.02
N ALA A 85 5.71 10.31 7.40
CA ALA A 85 6.54 9.35 8.09
C ALA A 85 7.96 9.37 7.52
N LYS A 86 8.96 9.29 8.40
CA LYS A 86 10.36 9.15 7.99
C LYS A 86 10.57 7.77 7.36
N MET A 87 11.14 7.78 6.17
CA MET A 87 11.39 6.62 5.35
C MET A 87 12.85 6.19 5.44
N LYS A 88 13.08 4.89 5.45
CA LYS A 88 14.37 4.28 5.16
C LYS A 88 14.31 3.63 3.79
N ILE A 89 15.41 3.69 3.06
CA ILE A 89 15.59 2.96 1.81
C ILE A 89 16.52 1.79 2.12
N SER A 90 16.07 0.55 1.92
CA SER A 90 16.91 -0.63 2.14
C SER A 90 18.00 -0.73 1.06
N LYS A 91 19.01 -1.58 1.28
CA LYS A 91 20.04 -1.86 0.27
C LYS A 91 19.45 -2.35 -1.06
N ASN A 92 18.33 -3.08 -1.00
CA ASN A 92 17.61 -3.59 -2.17
C ASN A 92 16.60 -2.56 -2.73
N GLY A 93 16.59 -1.33 -2.22
CA GLY A 93 15.74 -0.25 -2.71
C GLY A 93 14.31 -0.21 -2.16
N PHE A 94 13.96 -1.04 -1.18
CA PHE A 94 12.63 -1.01 -0.58
C PHE A 94 12.42 0.22 0.30
N TYR A 95 11.26 0.86 0.16
CA TYR A 95 10.81 1.91 1.05
C TYR A 95 10.23 1.33 2.32
N LYS A 96 10.86 1.62 3.45
CA LYS A 96 10.47 1.10 4.76
C LYS A 96 10.08 2.23 5.71
N LEU A 97 8.93 2.07 6.37
CA LEU A 97 8.49 2.94 7.47
C LEU A 97 8.59 2.20 8.80
N LYS A 98 8.76 2.93 9.90
CA LYS A 98 8.77 2.33 11.25
C LYS A 98 7.33 2.07 11.70
N LEU A 99 6.94 0.80 11.81
CA LEU A 99 5.65 0.36 12.35
C LEU A 99 5.69 0.40 13.89
N LYS A 100 4.72 1.08 14.49
CA LYS A 100 4.55 1.21 15.95
C LYS A 100 3.40 0.38 16.49
N GLY A 101 2.45 0.01 15.65
CA GLY A 101 1.31 -0.78 16.07
C GLY A 101 0.15 -0.71 15.08
N LEU A 102 -0.94 -1.35 15.49
CA LEU A 102 -2.22 -1.35 14.80
C LEU A 102 -3.33 -1.18 15.84
N SER A 103 -4.39 -0.45 15.52
CA SER A 103 -5.61 -0.41 16.33
C SER A 103 -6.81 -0.95 15.54
N VAL A 104 -7.69 -1.68 16.21
CA VAL A 104 -9.01 -2.09 15.70
C VAL A 104 -10.06 -1.40 16.55
N GLY A 105 -10.78 -0.44 15.98
CA GLY A 105 -11.60 0.49 16.76
C GLY A 105 -10.74 1.19 17.81
N ASN A 106 -11.13 1.05 19.08
CA ASN A 106 -10.42 1.65 20.22
C ASN A 106 -9.31 0.75 20.81
N LYS A 107 -9.16 -0.49 20.32
CA LYS A 107 -8.22 -1.47 20.88
C LYS A 107 -6.89 -1.42 20.13
N ARG A 108 -5.83 -1.02 20.83
CA ARG A 108 -4.47 -0.86 20.29
C ARG A 108 -3.57 -2.07 20.56
N PHE A 109 -2.84 -2.49 19.53
CA PHE A 109 -1.80 -3.52 19.55
C PHE A 109 -0.45 -2.88 19.22
N SER A 110 0.40 -2.71 20.24
CA SER A 110 1.71 -2.10 20.06
C SER A 110 2.72 -3.12 19.53
N VAL A 111 3.43 -2.74 18.47
CA VAL A 111 4.55 -3.53 17.95
C VAL A 111 5.77 -3.26 18.83
N SER A 112 6.19 -4.29 19.54
CA SER A 112 7.49 -4.33 20.23
C SER A 112 8.38 -5.41 19.59
N SER A 113 9.67 -5.44 19.94
CA SER A 113 10.60 -6.49 19.52
C SER A 113 10.13 -7.91 19.88
N LYS A 114 9.13 -8.08 20.76
CA LYS A 114 8.51 -9.37 21.08
C LYS A 114 7.53 -9.89 20.02
N PHE A 115 7.05 -9.00 19.13
CA PHE A 115 6.11 -9.31 18.04
C PHE A 115 6.80 -9.56 16.70
N LEU A 116 8.09 -9.21 16.58
CA LEU A 116 8.84 -9.20 15.32
C LEU A 116 10.23 -9.77 15.54
N CYS A 117 10.58 -10.83 14.80
CA CYS A 117 11.86 -11.53 14.95
C CYS A 117 13.07 -10.74 14.42
N SER A 118 12.90 -9.74 13.54
CA SER A 118 14.03 -9.06 12.88
C SER A 118 13.94 -7.53 12.81
N SER A 119 12.76 -6.97 12.54
CA SER A 119 12.63 -5.52 12.36
C SER A 119 11.21 -5.03 12.62
N THR A 120 11.09 -3.85 13.20
CA THR A 120 9.83 -3.11 13.36
C THR A 120 9.50 -2.25 12.13
N ASP A 121 10.21 -2.44 11.02
CA ASP A 121 10.02 -1.67 9.81
C ASP A 121 9.11 -2.44 8.85
N ILE A 122 8.21 -1.74 8.17
CA ILE A 122 7.24 -2.27 7.19
C ILE A 122 7.53 -1.69 5.81
N VAL A 123 7.54 -2.55 4.80
CA VAL A 123 7.73 -2.15 3.39
C VAL A 123 6.44 -1.51 2.89
N ILE A 124 6.54 -0.38 2.18
CA ILE A 124 5.40 0.23 1.48
C ILE A 124 5.45 -0.26 0.04
N ASP A 125 4.48 -1.07 -0.38
CA ASP A 125 4.53 -1.77 -1.66
C ASP A 125 3.18 -1.69 -2.40
N SER A 126 3.19 -1.07 -3.57
CA SER A 126 2.04 -1.04 -4.47
C SER A 126 1.85 -2.33 -5.27
N GLY A 127 2.86 -3.21 -5.33
CA GLY A 127 2.81 -4.51 -6.00
C GLY A 127 2.08 -5.58 -5.20
N ALA A 128 2.12 -5.49 -3.86
CA ALA A 128 1.32 -6.34 -2.99
C ALA A 128 -0.14 -5.88 -2.96
N VAL A 129 -1.10 -6.77 -3.25
CA VAL A 129 -2.54 -6.43 -3.18
C VAL A 129 -2.99 -6.23 -1.74
N VAL A 130 -2.66 -7.17 -0.85
CA VAL A 130 -3.06 -7.17 0.56
C VAL A 130 -1.94 -6.69 1.47
N THR A 131 -2.28 -6.34 2.71
CA THR A 131 -1.29 -5.96 3.73
C THR A 131 -0.81 -7.19 4.50
N TYR A 132 0.50 -7.41 4.52
CA TYR A 132 1.10 -8.52 5.24
C TYR A 132 1.60 -8.06 6.61
N LEU A 133 1.24 -8.80 7.66
CA LEU A 133 1.59 -8.47 9.05
C LEU A 133 2.30 -9.64 9.73
N PRO A 134 3.11 -9.38 10.76
CA PRO A 134 3.72 -10.44 11.57
C PRO A 134 2.64 -11.30 12.20
N GLN A 135 2.86 -12.62 12.25
CA GLN A 135 1.86 -13.61 12.64
C GLN A 135 1.08 -13.24 13.93
N LYS A 136 1.77 -12.81 14.99
CA LYS A 136 1.13 -12.42 16.27
C LYS A 136 0.26 -11.15 16.15
N LEU A 137 0.70 -10.18 15.35
CA LEU A 137 -0.06 -8.96 15.12
C LEU A 137 -1.28 -9.24 14.23
N TYR A 138 -1.10 -10.07 13.20
CA TYR A 138 -2.20 -10.55 12.37
C TYR A 138 -3.26 -11.28 13.19
N ALA A 139 -2.87 -12.24 14.03
CA ALA A 139 -3.81 -12.97 14.88
C ALA A 139 -4.59 -12.04 15.83
N SER A 140 -3.94 -10.97 16.33
CA SER A 140 -4.59 -9.96 17.18
C SER A 140 -5.61 -9.12 16.39
N LEU A 141 -5.29 -8.77 15.15
CA LEU A 141 -6.18 -8.09 14.20
C LEU A 141 -7.38 -8.98 13.87
N GLU A 142 -7.13 -10.21 13.42
CA GLU A 142 -8.16 -11.20 13.03
C GLU A 142 -9.17 -11.42 14.16
N ALA A 143 -8.71 -11.79 15.35
CA ALA A 143 -9.58 -12.05 16.49
C ALA A 143 -10.38 -10.83 16.95
N SER A 144 -9.80 -9.62 16.83
CA SER A 144 -10.51 -8.40 17.21
C SER A 144 -11.51 -7.98 16.15
N MET A 145 -11.19 -8.18 14.87
CA MET A 145 -12.10 -7.92 13.77
C MET A 145 -13.31 -8.86 13.81
N GLU A 146 -13.09 -10.15 14.04
CA GLU A 146 -14.16 -11.14 14.20
C GLU A 146 -15.09 -10.78 15.36
N LYS A 147 -14.53 -10.43 16.52
CA LYS A 147 -15.29 -10.01 17.70
C LYS A 147 -16.14 -8.77 17.43
N GLU A 148 -15.58 -7.73 16.82
CA GLU A 148 -16.26 -6.45 16.59
C GLU A 148 -17.32 -6.54 15.49
N ILE A 149 -17.10 -7.39 14.47
CA ILE A 149 -18.09 -7.63 13.40
C ILE A 149 -19.28 -8.44 13.95
N GLY A 150 -19.05 -9.40 14.84
CA GLY A 150 -20.11 -10.18 15.48
C GLY A 150 -20.92 -11.06 14.52
N ARG A 151 -20.32 -11.45 13.39
CA ARG A 151 -20.90 -12.39 12.41
C ARG A 151 -20.01 -13.62 12.28
N LEU A 152 -20.62 -14.75 11.91
CA LEU A 152 -19.87 -15.98 11.66
C LEU A 152 -19.07 -15.82 10.36
N PRO A 153 -17.74 -15.99 10.39
CA PRO A 153 -16.95 -15.97 9.18
C PRO A 153 -17.24 -17.19 8.30
N ILE A 154 -16.99 -17.04 7.00
CA ILE A 154 -17.03 -18.12 6.01
C ILE A 154 -15.63 -18.37 5.46
N ALA A 155 -15.41 -19.56 4.89
CA ALA A 155 -14.15 -19.88 4.22
C ALA A 155 -13.98 -19.05 2.93
N ASP A 156 -12.75 -18.60 2.65
CA ASP A 156 -12.37 -18.10 1.33
C ASP A 156 -12.42 -19.27 0.32
N PRO A 157 -13.23 -19.19 -0.75
CA PRO A 157 -13.25 -20.23 -1.77
C PRO A 157 -11.91 -20.46 -2.49
N ARG A 158 -10.97 -19.51 -2.41
CA ARG A 158 -9.61 -19.64 -2.96
C ARG A 158 -8.60 -20.13 -1.93
N GLY A 159 -8.92 -20.03 -0.64
CA GLY A 159 -8.04 -20.40 0.46
C GLY A 159 -6.93 -19.39 0.77
N ASP A 160 -6.97 -18.19 0.18
CA ASP A 160 -5.89 -17.20 0.29
C ASP A 160 -6.03 -16.32 1.55
N LEU A 161 -7.27 -16.03 1.97
CA LEU A 161 -7.59 -15.13 3.08
C LEU A 161 -8.39 -15.83 4.17
N ARG A 162 -8.09 -15.52 5.44
CA ARG A 162 -8.62 -16.28 6.57
C ARG A 162 -9.95 -15.79 7.14
N LEU A 163 -10.26 -14.50 6.98
CA LEU A 163 -11.47 -13.89 7.54
C LEU A 163 -12.36 -13.32 6.43
N CYS A 164 -13.45 -14.01 6.13
CA CYS A 164 -14.37 -13.64 5.06
C CYS A 164 -15.83 -13.64 5.52
N TYR A 165 -16.67 -12.86 4.82
CA TYR A 165 -18.10 -12.70 5.10
C TYR A 165 -18.89 -12.61 3.80
N LYS A 166 -20.20 -12.91 3.87
CA LYS A 166 -21.08 -12.65 2.73
C LYS A 166 -21.41 -11.17 2.68
N ILE A 167 -21.49 -10.61 1.48
CA ILE A 167 -21.90 -9.20 1.31
C ILE A 167 -23.33 -8.98 1.84
N SER A 168 -24.19 -10.00 1.72
CA SER A 168 -25.55 -10.00 2.27
C SER A 168 -25.61 -9.80 3.78
N ASP A 169 -24.53 -10.10 4.52
CA ASP A 169 -24.48 -9.98 5.97
C ASP A 169 -24.41 -8.51 6.43
N LYS A 170 -24.18 -7.58 5.49
CA LYS A 170 -24.11 -6.12 5.73
C LYS A 170 -23.23 -5.77 6.93
N ILE A 171 -22.03 -6.36 6.97
CA ILE A 171 -21.08 -6.11 8.06
C ILE A 171 -20.68 -4.64 8.12
N SER A 172 -20.44 -4.15 9.33
CA SER A 172 -19.89 -2.81 9.58
C SER A 172 -18.58 -2.96 10.35
N PRO A 173 -17.47 -3.30 9.68
CA PRO A 173 -16.20 -3.52 10.36
C PRO A 173 -15.68 -2.21 10.99
N PRO A 174 -15.05 -2.27 12.17
CA PRO A 174 -14.43 -1.10 12.79
C PRO A 174 -13.29 -0.53 11.94
N ILE A 175 -13.00 0.76 12.15
CA ILE A 175 -11.82 1.41 11.57
C ILE A 175 -10.56 0.69 12.06
N VAL A 176 -9.65 0.40 11.14
CA VAL A 176 -8.30 -0.06 11.48
C VAL A 176 -7.35 1.12 11.38
N THR A 177 -6.55 1.39 12.41
CA THR A 177 -5.52 2.43 12.34
C THR A 177 -4.14 1.79 12.29
N ILE A 178 -3.36 2.07 11.24
CA ILE A 178 -1.94 1.70 11.19
C ILE A 178 -1.13 2.84 11.78
N HIS A 179 -0.34 2.53 12.81
CA HIS A 179 0.49 3.50 13.50
C HIS A 179 1.93 3.40 13.00
N PHE A 180 2.38 4.40 12.24
CA PHE A 180 3.81 4.59 11.94
C PHE A 180 4.44 5.55 12.95
N SER A 181 5.77 5.66 12.94
CA SER A 181 6.43 6.73 13.70
C SER A 181 6.04 8.10 13.12
N HIS A 182 5.18 8.82 13.86
CA HIS A 182 4.65 10.17 13.55
C HIS A 182 3.52 10.27 12.52
N ALA A 183 2.93 9.14 12.11
CA ALA A 183 1.77 9.15 11.22
C ALA A 183 0.80 8.02 11.59
N ASP A 184 -0.48 8.37 11.70
CA ASP A 184 -1.56 7.42 11.91
C ASP A 184 -2.45 7.41 10.68
N LEU A 185 -2.63 6.23 10.07
CA LEU A 185 -3.48 6.06 8.90
C LEU A 185 -4.72 5.29 9.30
N LYS A 186 -5.88 5.96 9.21
CA LYS A 186 -7.19 5.35 9.42
C LYS A 186 -7.65 4.67 8.14
N LEU A 187 -7.86 3.37 8.21
CA LEU A 187 -8.29 2.51 7.12
C LEU A 187 -9.76 2.16 7.33
N GLU A 188 -10.59 2.52 6.36
CA GLU A 188 -12.00 2.16 6.34
C GLU A 188 -12.18 0.76 5.75
N MET A 189 -13.41 0.24 5.76
CA MET A 189 -13.76 -1.05 5.15
C MET A 189 -13.20 -1.21 3.73
N ARG A 190 -13.21 -0.14 2.93
CA ARG A 190 -12.68 -0.14 1.56
C ARG A 190 -11.17 -0.45 1.50
N ASN A 191 -10.43 -0.10 2.55
CA ASN A 191 -8.99 -0.32 2.65
C ASN A 191 -8.67 -1.67 3.30
N THR A 192 -9.58 -2.19 4.13
CA THR A 192 -9.35 -3.39 4.92
C THR A 192 -10.02 -4.64 4.38
N PHE A 193 -11.00 -4.52 3.48
CA PHE A 193 -11.68 -5.65 2.84
C PHE A 193 -11.54 -5.60 1.33
N ILE A 194 -11.45 -6.77 0.71
CA ILE A 194 -11.45 -6.97 -0.74
C ILE A 194 -12.52 -7.99 -1.13
N GLN A 195 -13.21 -7.73 -2.24
CA GLN A 195 -14.13 -8.69 -2.81
C GLN A 195 -13.36 -9.78 -3.55
N VAL A 196 -13.54 -11.03 -3.15
CA VAL A 196 -12.85 -12.20 -3.73
C VAL A 196 -13.73 -12.98 -4.71
N ARG A 197 -15.06 -12.85 -4.58
CA ARG A 197 -16.11 -13.35 -5.48
C ARG A 197 -17.36 -12.47 -5.39
N ASP A 198 -18.34 -12.67 -6.27
CA ASP A 198 -19.56 -11.85 -6.40
C ASP A 198 -20.30 -11.58 -5.08
N ASN A 199 -20.26 -12.51 -4.12
CA ASN A 199 -20.94 -12.40 -2.81
C ASN A 199 -19.96 -12.45 -1.61
N ILE A 200 -18.65 -12.46 -1.81
CA ILE A 200 -17.71 -12.71 -0.69
C ILE A 200 -16.69 -11.59 -0.61
N ILE A 201 -16.59 -11.00 0.58
CA ILE A 201 -15.55 -10.06 0.96
C ILE A 201 -14.67 -10.68 2.04
N CYS A 202 -13.37 -10.43 1.95
CA CYS A 202 -12.39 -10.95 2.89
C CYS A 202 -11.51 -9.82 3.41
N LEU A 203 -11.04 -9.96 4.64
CA LEU A 203 -10.05 -9.09 5.24
C LEU A 203 -8.78 -9.13 4.37
N ALA A 204 -8.41 -7.99 3.80
CA ALA A 204 -7.26 -7.79 2.92
C ALA A 204 -5.94 -7.72 3.71
N PHE A 205 -5.78 -8.65 4.64
CA PHE A 205 -4.58 -8.83 5.46
C PHE A 205 -4.21 -10.32 5.50
N SER A 206 -2.91 -10.60 5.58
CA SER A 206 -2.40 -11.98 5.68
C SER A 206 -1.15 -12.03 6.58
N PRO A 207 -0.86 -13.14 7.29
CA PRO A 207 0.37 -13.26 8.07
C PRO A 207 1.60 -13.47 7.17
N GLU A 208 2.71 -12.82 7.49
CA GLU A 208 4.03 -13.00 6.86
C GLU A 208 5.15 -12.65 7.85
N TYR A 209 6.38 -13.11 7.58
CA TYR A 209 7.56 -12.74 8.36
C TYR A 209 7.96 -11.28 8.17
N GLU A 210 8.08 -10.83 6.92
CA GLU A 210 8.37 -9.43 6.60
C GLU A 210 7.07 -8.65 6.37
N PRO A 211 6.78 -7.62 7.17
CA PRO A 211 5.55 -6.86 7.00
C PRO A 211 5.58 -5.98 5.75
N ILE A 212 4.45 -5.93 5.04
CA ILE A 212 4.25 -5.18 3.81
C ILE A 212 2.92 -4.44 3.87
N PHE A 213 2.92 -3.12 3.66
CA PHE A 213 1.74 -2.28 3.51
C PHE A 213 1.31 -2.26 2.04
N GLY A 214 0.27 -3.03 1.72
CA GLY A 214 -0.16 -3.28 0.34
C GLY A 214 -0.99 -2.17 -0.29
N SER A 215 -1.21 -2.29 -1.59
CA SER A 215 -1.97 -1.34 -2.42
C SER A 215 -3.42 -1.16 -1.99
N ARG A 216 -4.11 -2.21 -1.51
CA ARG A 216 -5.50 -2.07 -1.03
C ARG A 216 -5.62 -1.10 0.14
N ALA A 217 -4.66 -1.14 1.06
CA ALA A 217 -4.61 -0.22 2.19
C ALA A 217 -4.20 1.20 1.78
N GLN A 218 -3.59 1.37 0.61
CA GLN A 218 -3.20 2.66 0.02
C GLN A 218 -4.30 3.29 -0.84
N GLU A 219 -5.40 2.58 -1.15
CA GLU A 219 -6.51 3.14 -1.93
C GLU A 219 -7.12 4.38 -1.27
N ASN A 220 -7.48 5.39 -2.07
CA ASN A 220 -7.98 6.68 -1.58
C ASN A 220 -7.02 7.43 -0.64
N PHE A 221 -5.72 7.17 -0.79
CA PHE A 221 -4.67 8.05 -0.30
C PHE A 221 -3.86 8.58 -1.48
N LEU A 222 -3.61 9.89 -1.47
CA LEU A 222 -2.50 10.46 -2.24
C LEU A 222 -1.23 10.18 -1.45
N VAL A 223 -0.42 9.23 -1.94
CA VAL A 223 0.82 8.79 -1.32
C VAL A 223 1.99 9.43 -2.05
N GLY A 224 2.73 10.30 -1.37
CA GLY A 224 3.86 11.04 -1.92
C GLY A 224 5.19 10.57 -1.37
N TYR A 225 6.19 10.45 -2.23
CA TYR A 225 7.54 10.01 -1.89
C TYR A 225 8.52 11.13 -2.21
N ASP A 226 9.30 11.55 -1.22
CA ASP A 226 10.43 12.46 -1.40
C ASP A 226 11.72 11.75 -0.99
N LEU A 227 12.47 11.27 -1.98
CA LEU A 227 13.68 10.47 -1.77
C LEU A 227 14.80 11.33 -1.17
N ARG A 228 14.86 12.64 -1.49
CA ARG A 228 15.85 13.56 -0.93
C ARG A 228 15.58 13.81 0.55
N LYS A 229 14.31 14.07 0.90
CA LYS A 229 13.90 14.25 2.31
C LYS A 229 13.73 12.94 3.08
N LYS A 230 13.86 11.79 2.41
CA LYS A 230 13.60 10.45 2.96
C LYS A 230 12.28 10.42 3.75
N THR A 231 11.20 10.86 3.11
CA THR A 231 9.89 11.03 3.75
C THR A 231 8.79 10.54 2.82
N ILE A 232 7.81 9.81 3.37
CA ILE A 232 6.55 9.47 2.71
C ILE A 232 5.45 10.31 3.33
N TYR A 233 4.56 10.82 2.50
CA TYR A 233 3.38 11.61 2.87
C TYR A 233 2.13 10.84 2.50
N PHE A 234 1.12 10.90 3.36
CA PHE A 234 -0.19 10.31 3.11
C PHE A 234 -1.26 11.38 3.30
N LYS A 235 -2.20 11.43 2.36
CA LYS A 235 -3.35 12.33 2.44
C LYS A 235 -4.61 11.58 2.02
N PRO A 236 -5.62 11.41 2.89
CA PRO A 236 -6.93 10.92 2.47
C PRO A 236 -7.43 11.76 1.28
N THR A 237 -7.73 11.09 0.17
CA THR A 237 -8.06 11.74 -1.11
C THR A 237 -9.03 10.87 -1.87
N ASP A 238 -10.07 11.47 -2.46
CA ASP A 238 -10.90 10.79 -3.45
C ASP A 238 -10.10 10.67 -4.76
N CYS A 239 -9.43 9.53 -4.96
CA CYS A 239 -8.54 9.31 -6.11
C CYS A 239 -9.28 9.27 -7.45
N THR A 240 -10.62 9.22 -7.42
CA THR A 240 -11.46 9.25 -8.62
C THR A 240 -11.66 10.68 -9.17
N LYS A 241 -11.36 11.69 -8.35
CA LYS A 241 -11.56 13.11 -8.66
C LYS A 241 -10.25 13.90 -8.83
N GLN A 242 -9.11 13.22 -8.79
CA GLN A 242 -7.84 13.85 -9.13
C GLN A 242 -7.76 14.19 -10.61
#